data_AF-A0AAU8N775-F1
#
_entry.id   AF-A0AAU8N775-F1
#
_cell.length_a   1.000
_cell.length_b   1.000
_cell.length_c   1.000
_cell.angle_alpha   90.00
_cell.angle_beta   90.00
_cell.angle_gamma   90.00
#
_symmetry.space_group_name_H-M   'P 1'
#
loop_
_entity.id
_entity.type
_entity.pdbx_description
1 polymer ?
#
loop_
_entity_poly.entity_id
_entity_poly.type
_entity_poly.pdbx_seq_one_letter_code
_entity_poly.pdbx_strand_id
1 'polypeptide(L)'
;MQQVIHLDNRKLIEKEELLLDDKQGNIWDISDIAGDISYKTSRIGKPSSLEFTLIKGSIFQNRKFSYENGYVVRYSHGKEGIFYGYVFSVDSSKDESVKIKAYDQTRYLTANQTYQFVNATAADVIKRIAADFQLKTGELKQPKYVIPRMLFDNKKLMDMICEALDRTLIYGGKNYIFYDDFGRLTLRDVEEMPYGFVIGDHSLLTDYSYTRSIDEQTYNKIKLYRDNKDTGKRETFVHQDSGSIRRWGLLFCTKKRTMV
;
A
#
# COMPACT_ATOMS: atom_id res chain seq x y z
N MET A 1 -28.74 42.76 -5.34
CA MET A 1 -28.08 42.56 -4.03
C MET A 1 -26.80 41.78 -4.31
N GLN A 2 -25.67 42.47 -4.46
CA GLN A 2 -24.36 41.86 -4.75
C GLN A 2 -23.83 41.19 -3.48
N GLN A 3 -23.62 39.87 -3.51
CA GLN A 3 -22.79 39.20 -2.51
C GLN A 3 -21.32 39.39 -2.93
N VAL A 4 -20.63 40.26 -2.19
CA VAL A 4 -19.17 40.33 -2.19
C VAL A 4 -18.68 39.09 -1.44
N ILE A 5 -18.14 38.12 -2.18
CA ILE A 5 -17.41 37.01 -1.57
C ILE A 5 -16.07 37.59 -1.13
N HIS A 6 -15.93 37.88 0.16
CA HIS A 6 -14.62 38.09 0.76
C HIS A 6 -13.88 36.76 0.74
N LEU A 7 -12.98 36.59 -0.23
CA LEU A 7 -11.94 35.58 -0.16
C LEU A 7 -11.10 35.91 1.08
N ASP A 8 -11.32 35.15 2.15
CA ASP A 8 -10.61 35.28 3.40
C ASP A 8 -9.10 35.10 3.12
N ASN A 9 -8.32 36.16 3.31
CA ASN A 9 -6.86 36.21 3.21
C ASN A 9 -6.18 35.45 4.38
N ARG A 10 -6.71 34.27 4.72
CA ARG A 10 -6.25 33.41 5.83
C ARG A 10 -5.88 31.99 5.39
N LYS A 11 -5.56 31.77 4.11
CA LYS A 11 -4.59 30.71 3.81
C LYS A 11 -3.22 31.22 4.23
N LEU A 12 -2.87 31.02 5.50
CA LEU A 12 -1.47 30.72 5.83
C LEU A 12 -1.04 29.70 4.77
N ILE A 13 -0.05 30.06 3.96
CA ILE A 13 0.49 29.16 2.96
C ILE A 13 1.03 27.98 3.75
N GLU A 14 0.27 26.90 3.85
CA GLU A 14 0.67 25.70 4.54
C GLU A 14 1.91 25.19 3.79
N LYS A 15 3.07 25.34 4.43
CA LYS A 15 4.36 25.01 3.83
C LYS A 15 4.49 23.48 3.81
N GLU A 16 4.92 22.94 2.67
CA GLU A 16 5.40 21.57 2.60
C GLU A 16 6.72 21.47 3.35
N GLU A 17 6.85 20.46 4.21
CA GLU A 17 8.04 20.23 5.02
C GLU A 17 8.56 18.82 4.74
N LEU A 18 9.85 18.74 4.36
CA LEU A 18 10.57 17.49 4.18
C LEU A 18 11.75 17.44 5.16
N LEU A 19 11.66 16.52 6.11
CA LEU A 19 12.68 16.33 7.14
C LEU A 19 13.43 15.01 6.93
N LEU A 20 14.75 15.05 7.12
CA LEU A 20 15.64 13.90 7.14
C LEU A 20 16.26 13.75 8.54
N ASP A 21 15.98 12.64 9.21
CA ASP A 21 16.51 12.31 10.54
C ASP A 21 17.58 11.24 10.39
N ASP A 22 18.81 11.60 10.78
CA ASP A 22 20.02 10.78 10.62
C ASP A 22 20.16 9.68 11.66
N LYS A 23 19.20 9.57 12.60
CA LYS A 23 19.21 8.67 13.75
C LYS A 23 20.40 8.83 14.69
N GLN A 24 21.16 9.93 14.56
CA GLN A 24 22.30 10.31 15.39
C GLN A 24 21.99 11.55 16.23
N GLY A 25 20.74 11.99 16.23
CA GLY A 25 20.26 13.13 17.00
C GLY A 25 20.13 14.42 16.19
N ASN A 26 20.41 14.41 14.88
CA ASN A 26 20.16 15.56 14.02
C ASN A 26 18.94 15.31 13.13
N ILE A 27 18.11 16.35 13.02
CA ILE A 27 16.98 16.39 12.08
C ILE A 27 17.24 17.58 11.17
N TRP A 28 17.29 17.29 9.86
CA TRP A 28 17.60 18.26 8.82
C TRP A 28 16.34 18.60 8.06
N ASP A 29 16.00 19.89 8.00
CA ASP A 29 15.01 20.39 7.05
C ASP A 29 15.67 20.50 5.67
N ILE A 30 15.20 19.69 4.73
CA ILE A 30 15.70 19.61 3.36
C ILE A 30 14.66 20.10 2.34
N SER A 31 13.60 20.78 2.80
CA SER A 31 12.49 21.24 1.96
C SER A 31 12.95 22.14 0.82
N ASP A 32 13.91 23.04 1.09
CA ASP A 32 14.36 24.03 0.11
C ASP A 32 15.40 23.48 -0.89
N ILE A 33 15.87 22.24 -0.70
CA ILE A 33 16.88 21.60 -1.56
C ILE A 33 16.40 20.30 -2.22
N ALA A 34 15.22 19.83 -1.84
CA ALA A 34 14.57 18.69 -2.46
C ALA A 34 13.73 19.17 -3.66
N GLY A 35 13.94 18.53 -4.80
CA GLY A 35 13.12 18.66 -5.99
C GLY A 35 12.47 17.32 -6.37
N ASP A 36 11.58 17.35 -7.36
CA ASP A 36 10.93 16.16 -7.94
C ASP A 36 10.31 15.20 -6.91
N ILE A 37 9.67 15.74 -5.88
CA ILE A 37 9.03 14.93 -4.83
C ILE A 37 7.85 14.17 -5.42
N SER A 38 7.86 12.85 -5.29
CA SER A 38 6.81 11.94 -5.76
C SER A 38 6.41 10.98 -4.63
N TYR A 39 5.18 11.13 -4.16
CA TYR A 39 4.56 10.19 -3.24
C TYR A 39 3.69 9.18 -4.00
N LYS A 40 3.94 7.88 -3.80
CA LYS A 40 3.18 6.78 -4.41
C LYS A 40 2.63 5.89 -3.30
N THR A 41 1.32 5.67 -3.32
CA THR A 41 0.64 4.73 -2.41
C THR A 41 -0.27 3.80 -3.20
N SER A 42 -0.63 2.68 -2.60
CA SER A 42 -1.55 1.71 -3.20
C SER A 42 -2.52 1.20 -2.14
N ARG A 43 -3.77 1.00 -2.53
CA ARG A 43 -4.80 0.46 -1.64
C ARG A 43 -4.50 -0.97 -1.18
N ILE A 44 -3.71 -1.74 -1.93
CA ILE A 44 -3.53 -3.18 -1.70
C ILE A 44 -2.06 -3.59 -1.86
N GLY A 45 -1.49 -4.17 -0.81
CA GLY A 45 -0.37 -5.11 -0.90
C GLY A 45 0.99 -4.53 -1.32
N LYS A 46 1.10 -3.21 -1.51
CA LYS A 46 2.35 -2.55 -1.91
C LYS A 46 2.73 -1.48 -0.89
N PRO A 47 4.01 -1.42 -0.48
CA PRO A 47 4.48 -0.33 0.36
C PRO A 47 4.35 1.02 -0.33
N SER A 48 3.99 2.05 0.43
CA SER A 48 4.05 3.41 -0.06
C SER A 48 5.49 3.87 -0.13
N SER A 49 5.79 4.73 -1.10
CA SER A 49 7.14 5.25 -1.31
C SER A 49 7.13 6.74 -1.54
N LEU A 50 8.14 7.42 -1.00
CA LEU A 50 8.47 8.79 -1.32
C LEU A 50 9.81 8.79 -2.08
N GLU A 51 9.79 9.34 -3.28
CA GLU A 51 10.99 9.56 -4.11
C GLU A 51 11.23 11.07 -4.23
N PHE A 52 12.46 11.53 -4.10
CA PHE A 52 12.83 12.94 -4.30
C PHE A 52 14.29 13.06 -4.73
N THR A 53 14.65 14.20 -5.30
CA THR A 53 15.99 14.50 -5.80
C THR A 53 16.62 15.61 -4.94
N LEU A 54 17.86 15.42 -4.50
CA LEU A 54 18.68 16.46 -3.88
C LEU A 54 19.70 17.00 -4.88
N ILE A 55 19.97 18.30 -4.84
CA ILE A 55 21.04 18.94 -5.62
C ILE A 55 22.33 18.99 -4.77
N LYS A 56 23.45 18.52 -5.32
CA LYS A 56 24.78 18.60 -4.72
C LYS A 56 25.19 20.08 -4.57
N GLY A 57 25.73 20.46 -3.42
CA GLY A 57 26.36 21.78 -3.19
C GLY A 57 25.59 22.84 -2.39
N SER A 58 24.27 22.75 -2.18
CA SER A 58 23.51 23.81 -1.48
C SER A 58 23.56 23.71 0.07
N ILE A 59 23.46 22.49 0.64
CA ILE A 59 23.58 22.22 2.11
C ILE A 59 24.83 21.39 2.47
N PHE A 60 25.61 20.97 1.47
CA PHE A 60 26.87 20.21 1.64
C PHE A 60 27.98 20.99 2.36
N GLN A 61 27.75 22.23 2.79
CA GLN A 61 28.68 23.00 3.61
C GLN A 61 28.70 22.56 5.07
N ASN A 62 27.61 21.95 5.58
CA ASN A 62 27.66 21.35 6.90
C ASN A 62 28.28 19.95 6.80
N ARG A 63 29.51 19.79 7.29
CA ARG A 63 30.24 18.51 7.31
C ARG A 63 29.48 17.36 7.99
N LYS A 64 28.43 17.65 8.77
CA LYS A 64 27.59 16.65 9.45
C LYS A 64 26.39 16.18 8.63
N PHE A 65 26.04 16.87 7.55
CA PHE A 65 24.90 16.46 6.72
C PHE A 65 25.28 15.28 5.82
N SER A 66 24.51 14.21 5.91
CA SER A 66 24.62 13.01 5.09
C SER A 66 23.23 12.48 4.76
N TYR A 67 23.16 11.57 3.79
CA TYR A 67 21.94 10.86 3.42
C TYR A 67 22.31 9.39 3.21
N GLU A 68 21.91 8.54 4.14
CA GLU A 68 22.27 7.13 4.13
C GLU A 68 21.03 6.23 4.19
N ASN A 69 21.20 5.00 3.71
CA ASN A 69 20.16 3.98 3.85
C ASN A 69 19.80 3.79 5.33
N GLY A 70 18.50 3.76 5.62
CA GLY A 70 17.94 3.62 6.95
C GLY A 70 17.65 4.95 7.67
N TYR A 71 18.06 6.11 7.14
CA TYR A 71 17.64 7.42 7.68
C TYR A 71 16.13 7.57 7.57
N VAL A 72 15.52 8.33 8.49
CA VAL A 72 14.07 8.54 8.50
C VAL A 72 13.74 9.74 7.62
N VAL A 73 12.73 9.59 6.77
CA VAL A 73 12.16 10.68 5.98
C VAL A 73 10.75 10.97 6.49
N ARG A 74 10.46 12.25 6.75
CA ARG A 74 9.14 12.72 7.13
C ARG A 74 8.71 13.80 6.15
N TYR A 75 7.53 13.64 5.57
CA TYR A 75 6.92 14.62 4.68
C TYR A 75 5.57 15.06 5.24
N SER A 76 5.35 16.36 5.38
CA SER A 76 4.16 16.95 5.97
C SER A 76 3.69 18.18 5.19
N HIS A 77 2.39 18.46 5.26
CA HIS A 77 1.79 19.70 4.78
C HIS A 77 1.10 20.37 5.97
N GLY A 78 1.65 21.51 6.41
CA GLY A 78 1.18 22.16 7.64
C GLY A 78 1.31 21.23 8.86
N LYS A 79 0.19 20.82 9.46
CA LYS A 79 0.15 19.91 10.62
C LYS A 79 -0.12 18.45 10.25
N GLU A 80 -0.41 18.17 8.98
CA GLU A 80 -0.79 16.85 8.52
C GLU A 80 0.44 16.08 8.03
N GLY A 81 0.69 14.91 8.62
CA GLY A 81 1.76 14.02 8.20
C GLY A 81 1.34 13.21 6.97
N ILE A 82 2.06 13.37 5.86
CA ILE A 82 1.75 12.70 4.59
C ILE A 82 2.53 11.39 4.47
N PHE A 83 3.81 11.40 4.85
CA PHE A 83 4.68 10.22 4.71
C PHE A 83 5.68 10.14 5.87
N TYR A 84 5.83 8.94 6.42
CA TYR A 84 6.87 8.59 7.36
C TYR A 84 7.51 7.29 6.91
N GLY A 85 8.81 7.30 6.65
CA GLY A 85 9.49 6.12 6.13
C GLY A 85 10.98 6.17 6.30
N TYR A 86 11.65 5.23 5.66
CA TYR A 86 13.10 5.05 5.77
C TYR A 86 13.73 5.05 4.38
N VAL A 87 14.90 5.65 4.24
CA VAL A 87 15.68 5.61 3.00
C VAL A 87 16.09 4.16 2.70
N PHE A 88 15.77 3.68 1.50
CA PHE A 88 16.14 2.34 1.02
C PHE A 88 17.07 2.37 -0.19
N SER A 89 17.05 3.45 -0.96
CA SER A 89 17.95 3.65 -2.09
C SER A 89 18.46 5.08 -2.10
N VAL A 90 19.75 5.21 -2.38
CA VAL A 90 20.44 6.46 -2.68
C VAL A 90 21.15 6.24 -4.01
N ASP A 91 20.65 6.89 -5.05
CA ASP A 91 21.14 6.76 -6.41
C ASP A 91 21.79 8.08 -6.84
N SER A 92 23.13 8.10 -6.90
CA SER A 92 23.90 9.25 -7.36
C SER A 92 24.36 9.07 -8.80
N SER A 93 24.10 10.05 -9.67
CA SER A 93 24.63 10.05 -11.03
C SER A 93 25.86 10.96 -11.16
N LYS A 94 26.44 11.01 -12.37
CA LYS A 94 27.51 11.97 -12.73
C LYS A 94 27.02 13.42 -12.66
N ASP A 95 25.73 13.61 -12.90
CA ASP A 95 25.08 14.89 -12.72
C ASP A 95 25.03 15.19 -11.22
N GLU A 96 24.96 16.47 -10.85
CA GLU A 96 24.97 16.89 -9.46
C GLU A 96 23.68 16.52 -8.70
N SER A 97 22.90 15.56 -9.18
CA SER A 97 21.66 15.09 -8.56
C SER A 97 21.86 13.78 -7.78
N VAL A 98 21.14 13.67 -6.67
CA VAL A 98 21.05 12.46 -5.85
C VAL A 98 19.58 12.11 -5.71
N LYS A 99 19.17 10.96 -6.23
CA LYS A 99 17.81 10.47 -6.08
C LYS A 99 17.71 9.61 -4.81
N ILE A 100 16.81 9.98 -3.92
CA ILE A 100 16.53 9.27 -2.68
C ILE A 100 15.17 8.59 -2.82
N LYS A 101 15.12 7.33 -2.43
CA LYS A 101 13.89 6.55 -2.36
C LYS A 101 13.68 6.03 -0.95
N ALA A 102 12.59 6.46 -0.33
CA ALA A 102 12.16 5.98 0.97
C ALA A 102 10.88 5.15 0.84
N TYR A 103 10.74 4.16 1.72
CA TYR A 103 9.49 3.42 1.88
C TYR A 103 8.95 3.54 3.30
N ASP A 104 7.63 3.47 3.44
CA ASP A 104 7.00 3.31 4.76
C ASP A 104 7.37 1.95 5.38
N GLN A 105 6.98 1.75 6.65
CA GLN A 105 7.32 0.51 7.36
C GLN A 105 6.63 -0.75 6.82
N THR A 106 5.60 -0.65 5.97
CA THR A 106 5.02 -1.84 5.33
C THR A 106 6.00 -2.50 4.36
N ARG A 107 7.09 -1.82 3.97
CA ARG A 107 8.21 -2.40 3.23
C ARG A 107 8.81 -3.63 3.92
N TYR A 108 8.83 -3.65 5.25
CA TYR A 108 9.33 -4.78 6.03
C TYR A 108 8.38 -5.98 6.00
N LEU A 109 7.12 -5.81 5.60
CA LEU A 109 6.13 -6.89 5.42
C LEU A 109 6.31 -7.68 4.10
N THR A 110 7.36 -7.38 3.34
CA THR A 110 7.70 -8.12 2.11
C THR A 110 8.56 -9.37 2.37
N ALA A 111 9.00 -9.56 3.63
CA ALA A 111 9.72 -10.76 4.05
C ALA A 111 8.81 -11.99 4.01
N ASN A 112 9.39 -13.16 3.73
CA ASN A 112 8.67 -14.43 3.81
C ASN A 112 8.80 -15.05 5.21
N GLN A 113 7.71 -15.66 5.68
CA GLN A 113 7.66 -16.42 6.93
C GLN A 113 6.65 -17.57 6.86
N THR A 114 6.65 -18.39 7.91
CA THR A 114 5.67 -19.45 8.14
C THR A 114 4.89 -19.13 9.40
N TYR A 115 3.57 -19.06 9.29
CA TYR A 115 2.67 -18.75 10.40
C TYR A 115 1.48 -19.69 10.43
N GLN A 116 1.05 -20.03 11.63
CA GLN A 116 -0.24 -20.64 11.88
C GLN A 116 -1.07 -19.73 12.79
N PHE A 117 -2.32 -19.50 12.38
CA PHE A 117 -3.34 -18.81 13.16
C PHE A 117 -4.54 -19.73 13.34
N VAL A 118 -5.12 -19.70 14.53
CA VAL A 118 -6.34 -20.42 14.88
C VAL A 118 -7.25 -19.44 15.59
N ASN A 119 -8.51 -19.37 15.17
CA ASN A 119 -9.52 -18.45 15.71
C ASN A 119 -9.01 -17.00 15.84
N ALA A 120 -8.52 -16.43 14.74
CA ALA A 120 -7.92 -15.10 14.71
C ALA A 120 -8.66 -14.17 13.74
N THR A 121 -8.80 -12.90 14.09
CA THR A 121 -9.27 -11.87 13.15
C THR A 121 -8.11 -11.36 12.27
N ALA A 122 -8.41 -10.60 11.23
CA ALA A 122 -7.36 -9.93 10.44
C ALA A 122 -6.53 -8.95 11.30
N ALA A 123 -7.15 -8.28 12.27
CA ALA A 123 -6.43 -7.40 13.21
C ALA A 123 -5.48 -8.19 14.11
N ASP A 124 -5.85 -9.39 14.56
CA ASP A 124 -4.97 -10.25 15.36
C ASP A 124 -3.76 -10.74 14.55
N VAL A 125 -3.96 -11.07 13.26
CA VAL A 125 -2.88 -11.41 12.32
C VAL A 125 -1.89 -10.25 12.19
N ILE A 126 -2.39 -9.04 11.91
CA ILE A 126 -1.56 -7.83 11.80
C ILE A 126 -0.81 -7.58 13.11
N LYS A 127 -1.50 -7.65 14.25
CA LYS A 127 -0.92 -7.37 15.57
C LYS A 127 0.23 -8.32 15.90
N ARG A 128 0.06 -9.62 15.62
CA ARG A 128 1.12 -10.61 15.86
C ARG A 128 2.32 -10.39 14.95
N ILE A 129 2.09 -10.25 13.64
CA ILE A 129 3.16 -10.01 12.67
C ILE A 129 3.91 -8.71 13.01
N ALA A 130 3.19 -7.65 13.36
CA ALA A 130 3.79 -6.38 13.74
C ALA A 130 4.67 -6.52 14.99
N ALA A 131 4.22 -7.25 16.00
CA ALA A 131 4.99 -7.49 17.22
C ALA A 131 6.29 -8.27 16.93
N ASP A 132 6.21 -9.35 16.15
CA ASP A 132 7.36 -10.20 15.81
C ASP A 132 8.42 -9.42 15.00
N PHE A 133 7.99 -8.49 14.15
CA PHE A 133 8.86 -7.64 13.33
C PHE A 133 9.15 -6.27 13.95
N GLN A 134 8.75 -6.04 15.21
CA GLN A 134 8.93 -4.79 15.95
C GLN A 134 8.40 -3.55 15.20
N LEU A 135 7.32 -3.72 14.45
CA LEU A 135 6.63 -2.66 13.71
C LEU A 135 5.65 -1.95 14.63
N LYS A 136 5.55 -0.63 14.46
CA LYS A 136 4.62 0.19 15.24
C LYS A 136 3.20 -0.01 14.74
N THR A 137 2.27 -0.26 15.66
CA THR A 137 0.83 -0.34 15.36
C THR A 137 0.13 0.94 15.77
N GLY A 138 -0.87 1.33 14.98
CA GLY A 138 -1.82 2.39 15.25
C GLY A 138 -3.17 1.80 15.65
N GLU A 139 -4.24 2.39 15.14
CA GLU A 139 -5.58 1.84 15.32
C GLU A 139 -5.76 0.58 14.49
N LEU A 140 -6.06 -0.54 15.14
CA LEU A 140 -6.40 -1.79 14.47
C LEU A 140 -7.87 -2.12 14.73
N LYS A 141 -8.76 -1.68 13.84
CA LYS A 141 -10.19 -1.96 13.93
C LYS A 141 -10.43 -3.46 13.95
N GLN A 142 -11.05 -3.97 15.02
CA GLN A 142 -11.31 -5.40 15.18
C GLN A 142 -12.49 -5.86 14.31
N PRO A 143 -12.27 -6.74 13.31
CA PRO A 143 -13.36 -7.35 12.56
C PRO A 143 -14.19 -8.28 13.42
N LYS A 144 -15.50 -8.39 13.14
CA LYS A 144 -16.40 -9.33 13.83
C LYS A 144 -16.16 -10.79 13.41
N TYR A 145 -15.73 -11.00 12.16
CA TYR A 145 -15.50 -12.33 11.64
C TYR A 145 -14.17 -12.88 12.16
N VAL A 146 -14.24 -14.06 12.78
CA VAL A 146 -13.08 -14.80 13.29
C VAL A 146 -12.73 -15.89 12.29
N ILE A 147 -11.49 -15.90 11.80
CA ILE A 147 -11.02 -16.88 10.84
C ILE A 147 -10.63 -18.15 11.62
N PRO A 148 -11.28 -19.31 11.38
CA PRO A 148 -11.06 -20.49 12.20
C PRO A 148 -9.62 -21.02 12.13
N ARG A 149 -9.02 -21.00 10.95
CA ARG A 149 -7.64 -21.44 10.74
C ARG A 149 -7.01 -20.82 9.50
N MET A 150 -5.76 -20.40 9.64
CA MET A 150 -4.87 -20.05 8.54
C MET A 150 -3.52 -20.72 8.75
N LEU A 151 -2.99 -21.34 7.71
CA LEU A 151 -1.64 -21.90 7.69
C LEU A 151 -0.93 -21.33 6.47
N PHE A 152 0.14 -20.60 6.74
CA PHE A 152 0.99 -19.98 5.73
C PHE A 152 2.36 -20.61 5.81
N ASP A 153 2.88 -21.07 4.68
CA ASP A 153 4.22 -21.65 4.56
C ASP A 153 5.05 -20.81 3.60
N ASN A 154 6.19 -20.31 4.08
CA ASN A 154 7.14 -19.47 3.34
C ASN A 154 6.48 -18.40 2.45
N LYS A 155 5.52 -17.66 3.03
CA LYS A 155 4.70 -16.66 2.32
C LYS A 155 5.05 -15.25 2.78
N LYS A 156 4.90 -14.25 1.92
CA LYS A 156 5.12 -12.84 2.31
C LYS A 156 4.12 -12.44 3.39
N LEU A 157 4.59 -11.72 4.41
CA LEU A 157 3.74 -11.24 5.50
C LEU A 157 2.58 -10.37 4.99
N MET A 158 2.85 -9.49 4.03
CA MET A 158 1.84 -8.67 3.38
C MET A 158 0.78 -9.54 2.70
N ASP A 159 1.17 -10.60 2.01
CA ASP A 159 0.23 -11.52 1.36
C ASP A 159 -0.60 -12.31 2.39
N MET A 160 -0.04 -12.62 3.57
CA MET A 160 -0.79 -13.24 4.67
C MET A 160 -1.86 -12.28 5.21
N ILE A 161 -1.50 -11.00 5.40
CA ILE A 161 -2.41 -9.95 5.85
C ILE A 161 -3.52 -9.76 4.80
N CYS A 162 -3.17 -9.61 3.52
CA CYS A 162 -4.13 -9.50 2.43
C CYS A 162 -5.08 -10.71 2.40
N GLU A 163 -4.58 -11.94 2.56
CA GLU A 163 -5.44 -13.12 2.60
C GLU A 163 -6.38 -13.13 3.82
N ALA A 164 -5.93 -12.65 4.99
CA ALA A 164 -6.78 -12.51 6.16
C ALA A 164 -7.90 -11.46 5.93
N LEU A 165 -7.58 -10.35 5.25
CA LEU A 165 -8.55 -9.33 4.85
C LEU A 165 -9.54 -9.88 3.81
N ASP A 166 -9.07 -10.62 2.81
CA ASP A 166 -9.92 -11.26 1.80
C ASP A 166 -10.90 -12.24 2.43
N ARG A 167 -10.44 -13.09 3.37
CA ARG A 167 -11.33 -14.01 4.12
C ARG A 167 -12.35 -13.24 4.95
N THR A 168 -11.93 -12.15 5.58
CA THR A 168 -12.83 -11.26 6.34
C THR A 168 -13.89 -10.64 5.45
N LEU A 169 -13.53 -10.25 4.22
CA LEU A 169 -14.48 -9.74 3.24
C LEU A 169 -15.42 -10.83 2.73
N ILE A 170 -14.89 -11.97 2.30
CA ILE A 170 -15.66 -13.07 1.69
C ILE A 170 -16.66 -13.67 2.67
N TYR A 171 -16.25 -13.91 3.91
CA TYR A 171 -17.08 -14.61 4.90
C TYR A 171 -17.71 -13.69 5.94
N GLY A 172 -17.07 -12.55 6.24
CA GLY A 172 -17.59 -11.56 7.19
C GLY A 172 -18.37 -10.42 6.53
N GLY A 173 -18.28 -10.26 5.20
CA GLY A 173 -19.03 -9.25 4.44
C GLY A 173 -18.56 -7.81 4.65
N LYS A 174 -17.44 -7.59 5.33
CA LYS A 174 -16.90 -6.25 5.63
C LYS A 174 -15.53 -6.05 5.00
N ASN A 175 -15.35 -4.89 4.39
CA ASN A 175 -14.11 -4.52 3.70
C ASN A 175 -13.28 -3.62 4.60
N TYR A 176 -12.00 -3.97 4.75
CA TYR A 176 -11.07 -3.22 5.58
C TYR A 176 -9.87 -2.77 4.74
N ILE A 177 -9.33 -1.60 5.07
CA ILE A 177 -8.11 -1.08 4.47
C ILE A 177 -6.98 -1.12 5.49
N PHE A 178 -5.86 -1.72 5.07
CA PHE A 178 -4.64 -1.80 5.84
C PHE A 178 -3.57 -0.92 5.19
N TYR A 179 -3.00 0.00 5.95
CA TYR A 179 -2.03 0.98 5.46
C TYR A 179 -1.13 1.48 6.60
N ASP A 180 -0.08 2.22 6.24
CA ASP A 180 0.74 2.95 7.22
C ASP A 180 0.21 4.37 7.41
N ASP A 181 -0.15 4.71 8.64
CA ASP A 181 -0.58 6.05 9.04
C ASP A 181 0.57 6.76 9.77
N PHE A 182 1.44 7.39 8.99
CA PHE A 182 2.60 8.15 9.46
C PHE A 182 3.47 7.36 10.48
N GLY A 183 3.91 6.16 10.08
CA GLY A 183 4.77 5.28 10.87
C GLY A 183 4.00 4.39 11.86
N ARG A 184 2.71 4.14 11.59
CA ARG A 184 1.84 3.27 12.40
C ARG A 184 0.96 2.41 11.50
N LEU A 185 1.10 1.09 11.60
CA LEU A 185 0.24 0.14 10.91
C LEU A 185 -1.21 0.30 11.40
N THR A 186 -2.09 0.64 10.47
CA THR A 186 -3.49 0.99 10.77
C THR A 186 -4.43 0.13 9.94
N LEU A 187 -5.52 -0.31 10.56
CA LEU A 187 -6.60 -1.06 9.93
C LEU A 187 -7.91 -0.33 10.19
N ARG A 188 -8.60 0.09 9.12
CA ARG A 188 -9.89 0.79 9.21
C ARG A 188 -10.98 0.08 8.40
N ASP A 189 -12.21 0.22 8.85
CA ASP A 189 -13.39 -0.17 8.08
C ASP A 189 -13.59 0.85 6.94
N VAL A 190 -13.74 0.38 5.71
CA VAL A 190 -13.93 1.26 4.54
C VAL A 190 -15.20 2.09 4.68
N GLU A 191 -16.24 1.59 5.35
CA GLU A 191 -17.48 2.33 5.56
C GLU A 191 -17.32 3.53 6.51
N GLU A 192 -16.29 3.51 7.37
CA GLU A 192 -15.95 4.60 8.29
C GLU A 192 -15.04 5.66 7.62
N MET A 193 -14.75 5.51 6.32
CA MET A 193 -13.91 6.41 5.53
C MET A 193 -14.71 7.08 4.40
N PRO A 194 -15.70 7.93 4.70
CA PRO A 194 -16.47 8.61 3.68
C PRO A 194 -15.55 9.53 2.84
N TYR A 195 -15.54 9.33 1.54
CA TYR A 195 -14.88 10.22 0.60
C TYR A 195 -15.66 11.54 0.49
N GLY A 196 -14.98 12.66 0.74
CA GLY A 196 -15.59 14.00 0.77
C GLY A 196 -15.48 14.79 -0.54
N PHE A 197 -15.03 14.20 -1.65
CA PHE A 197 -14.85 14.94 -2.91
C PHE A 197 -15.60 14.29 -4.07
N VAL A 198 -16.15 15.15 -4.94
CA VAL A 198 -16.82 14.77 -6.19
C VAL A 198 -15.98 15.31 -7.33
N ILE A 199 -15.67 14.47 -8.32
CA ILE A 199 -15.06 14.90 -9.58
C ILE A 199 -16.21 15.27 -10.53
N GLY A 200 -16.20 16.50 -11.03
CA GLY A 200 -17.22 17.00 -11.95
C GLY A 200 -16.78 18.29 -12.63
N ASP A 201 -17.72 18.94 -13.31
CA ASP A 201 -17.51 20.27 -13.88
C ASP A 201 -17.16 21.22 -12.72
N HIS A 202 -16.02 21.91 -12.80
CA HIS A 202 -15.37 22.70 -11.72
C HIS A 202 -14.48 21.94 -10.73
N SER A 203 -14.28 20.63 -10.88
CA SER A 203 -13.15 19.97 -10.22
C SER A 203 -11.83 20.38 -10.88
N LEU A 204 -10.74 20.46 -10.12
CA LEU A 204 -9.38 20.73 -10.65
C LEU A 204 -8.78 19.53 -11.39
N LEU A 205 -9.61 18.75 -12.10
CA LEU A 205 -9.16 17.63 -12.93
C LEU A 205 -8.50 18.19 -14.19
N THR A 206 -7.18 18.05 -14.26
CA THR A 206 -6.35 18.59 -15.36
C THR A 206 -6.14 17.59 -16.49
N ASP A 207 -6.18 16.29 -16.18
CA ASP A 207 -5.99 15.20 -17.14
C ASP A 207 -6.67 13.91 -16.67
N TYR A 208 -7.00 13.01 -17.61
CA TYR A 208 -7.49 11.67 -17.31
C TYR A 208 -7.00 10.65 -18.34
N SER A 209 -6.69 9.44 -17.87
CA SER A 209 -6.39 8.30 -18.72
C SER A 209 -7.36 7.16 -18.41
N TYR A 210 -7.94 6.56 -19.45
CA TYR A 210 -8.89 5.46 -19.32
C TYR A 210 -8.49 4.30 -20.24
N THR A 211 -8.36 3.12 -19.66
CA THR A 211 -8.04 1.89 -20.39
C THR A 211 -9.03 0.78 -20.04
N ARG A 212 -9.52 0.06 -21.07
CA ARG A 212 -10.25 -1.21 -20.93
C ARG A 212 -9.42 -2.31 -21.57
N SER A 213 -9.10 -3.36 -20.81
CA SER A 213 -8.29 -4.49 -21.27
C SER A 213 -8.93 -5.82 -20.88
N ILE A 214 -8.77 -6.83 -21.73
CA ILE A 214 -9.08 -8.25 -21.45
C ILE A 214 -7.81 -9.10 -21.30
N ASP A 215 -6.64 -8.46 -21.31
CA ASP A 215 -5.33 -9.12 -21.33
C ASP A 215 -4.93 -9.66 -19.94
N GLU A 216 -5.51 -9.10 -18.87
CA GLU A 216 -5.22 -9.49 -17.49
C GLU A 216 -6.42 -10.14 -16.81
N GLN A 217 -6.19 -11.32 -16.20
CA GLN A 217 -7.12 -12.05 -15.33
C GLN A 217 -8.55 -12.26 -15.87
N THR A 218 -8.76 -12.14 -17.18
CA THR A 218 -10.05 -12.39 -17.84
C THR A 218 -10.04 -13.78 -18.44
N TYR A 219 -11.01 -14.62 -18.08
CA TYR A 219 -11.11 -15.99 -18.59
C TYR A 219 -12.55 -16.32 -18.97
N ASN A 220 -12.73 -16.84 -20.18
CA ASN A 220 -14.02 -17.31 -20.67
C ASN A 220 -14.12 -18.85 -20.70
N LYS A 221 -13.08 -19.53 -20.22
CA LYS A 221 -13.11 -20.95 -19.87
C LYS A 221 -12.30 -21.22 -18.60
N ILE A 222 -12.94 -21.81 -17.60
CA ILE A 222 -12.33 -22.14 -16.31
C ILE A 222 -12.40 -23.65 -16.09
N LYS A 223 -11.25 -24.27 -15.86
CA LYS A 223 -11.14 -25.67 -15.44
C LYS A 223 -10.70 -25.76 -13.99
N LEU A 224 -11.59 -26.22 -13.13
CA LEU A 224 -11.25 -26.59 -11.76
C LEU A 224 -10.87 -28.07 -11.72
N TYR A 225 -9.87 -28.43 -10.95
CA TYR A 225 -9.56 -29.83 -10.71
C TYR A 225 -9.35 -30.14 -9.23
N ARG A 226 -9.72 -31.36 -8.84
CA ARG A 226 -9.52 -31.90 -7.50
C ARG A 226 -8.84 -33.26 -7.63
N ASP A 227 -7.75 -33.45 -6.90
CA ASP A 227 -7.16 -34.78 -6.75
C ASP A 227 -7.93 -35.50 -5.63
N ASN A 228 -8.75 -36.48 -5.98
CA ASN A 228 -9.53 -37.25 -5.02
C ASN A 228 -8.65 -38.37 -4.46
N LYS A 229 -8.35 -38.31 -3.16
CA LYS A 229 -7.49 -39.29 -2.48
C LYS A 229 -8.14 -40.66 -2.34
N ASP A 230 -9.47 -40.71 -2.27
CA ASP A 230 -10.22 -41.96 -2.08
C ASP A 230 -10.30 -42.76 -3.38
N THR A 231 -10.46 -42.07 -4.52
CA THR A 231 -10.53 -42.72 -5.84
C THR A 231 -9.20 -42.77 -6.57
N GLY A 232 -8.18 -42.07 -6.09
CA GLY A 232 -6.87 -41.93 -6.74
C GLY A 232 -6.91 -41.18 -8.08
N LYS A 233 -8.07 -40.57 -8.45
CA LYS A 233 -8.29 -39.93 -9.74
C LYS A 233 -8.40 -38.42 -9.61
N ARG A 234 -7.99 -37.72 -10.68
CA ARG A 234 -8.23 -36.29 -10.83
C ARG A 234 -9.62 -36.05 -11.41
N GLU A 235 -10.48 -35.42 -10.62
CA GLU A 235 -11.78 -34.93 -11.07
C GLU A 235 -11.63 -33.53 -11.64
N THR A 236 -12.31 -33.26 -12.77
CA THR A 236 -12.25 -31.96 -13.44
C THR A 236 -13.64 -31.40 -13.67
N PHE A 237 -13.82 -30.12 -13.37
CA PHE A 237 -15.05 -29.37 -13.58
C PHE A 237 -14.73 -28.22 -14.53
N VAL A 238 -15.44 -28.13 -15.65
CA VAL A 238 -15.18 -27.11 -16.67
C VAL A 238 -16.43 -26.26 -16.82
N HIS A 239 -16.24 -24.94 -16.79
CA HIS A 239 -17.26 -23.96 -17.15
C HIS A 239 -16.72 -23.09 -18.28
N GLN A 240 -17.55 -22.75 -19.25
CA GLN A 240 -17.14 -21.92 -20.39
C GLN A 240 -18.29 -21.04 -20.87
N ASP A 241 -17.95 -19.84 -21.36
CA ASP A 241 -18.87 -18.93 -22.04
C ASP A 241 -18.58 -18.92 -23.55
N SER A 242 -19.39 -19.69 -24.28
CA SER A 242 -19.29 -19.78 -25.74
C SER A 242 -19.54 -18.43 -26.44
N GLY A 243 -20.28 -17.51 -25.82
CA GLY A 243 -20.55 -16.19 -26.39
C GLY A 243 -19.29 -15.33 -26.44
N SER A 244 -18.59 -15.20 -25.31
CA SER A 244 -17.34 -14.44 -25.26
C SER A 244 -16.18 -15.15 -25.96
N ILE A 245 -16.16 -16.49 -26.01
CA ILE A 245 -15.17 -17.23 -26.82
C ILE A 245 -15.32 -16.88 -28.31
N ARG A 246 -16.55 -16.79 -28.83
CA ARG A 246 -16.77 -16.37 -30.22
C ARG A 246 -16.34 -14.93 -30.49
N ARG A 247 -16.49 -14.03 -29.51
CA ARG A 247 -16.18 -12.61 -29.67
C ARG A 247 -14.69 -12.30 -29.56
N TRP A 248 -13.99 -12.89 -28.59
CA TRP A 248 -12.63 -12.49 -28.22
C TRP A 248 -11.62 -13.64 -28.22
N GLY A 249 -12.00 -14.84 -28.67
CA GLY A 249 -11.13 -16.02 -28.64
C GLY A 249 -11.10 -16.72 -27.27
N LEU A 250 -10.38 -17.85 -27.17
CA LEU A 250 -10.33 -18.66 -25.95
C LEU A 250 -9.34 -18.08 -24.93
N LEU A 251 -9.84 -17.67 -23.77
CA LEU A 251 -9.07 -17.26 -22.60
C LEU A 251 -9.26 -18.30 -21.49
N PHE A 252 -8.22 -19.10 -21.23
CA PHE A 252 -8.32 -20.32 -20.43
C PHE A 252 -7.53 -20.24 -19.11
N CYS A 253 -8.18 -20.60 -18.01
CA CYS A 253 -7.54 -20.76 -16.69
C CYS A 253 -7.81 -22.16 -16.13
N THR A 254 -6.79 -22.73 -15.47
CA THR A 254 -6.92 -23.96 -14.67
C THR A 254 -6.55 -23.68 -13.22
N LYS A 255 -7.42 -24.04 -12.26
CA LYS A 255 -7.16 -23.89 -10.82
C LYS A 255 -7.39 -25.21 -10.06
N LYS A 256 -6.52 -25.50 -9.09
CA LYS A 256 -6.73 -26.61 -8.15
C LYS A 256 -7.76 -26.20 -7.09
N ARG A 257 -8.73 -27.05 -6.79
CA ARG A 257 -9.65 -26.86 -5.68
C ARG A 257 -8.94 -27.26 -4.38
N THR A 258 -8.50 -26.27 -3.61
CA THR A 258 -8.03 -26.48 -2.23
C THR A 258 -9.25 -26.63 -1.33
N MET A 259 -9.38 -27.74 -0.59
CA MET A 259 -10.40 -27.82 0.45
C MET A 259 -9.97 -26.91 1.61
N VAL A 260 -10.87 -25.99 1.99
CA VAL A 260 -10.77 -25.21 3.23
C VAL A 260 -11.37 -26.05 4.35
#